data_AF-A0AAV0Y5C0-F1
#
_entry.id   AF-A0AAV0Y5C0-F1
#
_cell.length_a   1.000
_cell.length_b   1.000
_cell.length_c   1.000
_cell.angle_alpha   90.00
_cell.angle_beta   90.00
_cell.angle_gamma   90.00
#
_symmetry.space_group_name_H-M   'P 1'
#
loop_
_entity.id
_entity.type
_entity.pdbx_description
1 polymer ?
#
loop_
_entity_poly.entity_id
_entity_poly.type
_entity_poly.pdbx_seq_one_letter_code
_entity_poly.pdbx_strand_id
1 'polypeptide(L)'
;MMVSIGYNSSEGGRTRRGLGSKIQRMTNFLYGIYSKIDTEFIFDKILALSESKIKDLNLIPERTRIVQAETENQMKQLSKHQQKLEENCQFLQEQAKQIIQKLNKVEFRTRLLEQSFLFEVILNQYAYETQNLMSIVNSALDGKIHTSVFTSSKLLTELREIKMNLPVGTSLPLVVNTESLTELIRISEIAIFHRDDHLVFAIGIPLISNEGYTIYRPVSLPIPYDKNTVILIDPEVDYLALSNNNEHFFVLELSQWELCIRLELYTLCKGDQPIHRRTGSSLCEISRLSNSQNTLGNCKIKFVTLDTPIWNRLSKTNSWLYYAQPHTCTITCLEHLQSYTVEISGVGRLTTSLSCEIFTENSVLEPLNKNVRNVQADVIPENPKVSVISLLAEILPSVLPQNVSNLNPIKNLNSLAHKAIEINNLQRKSLEPLFIFKVEFHFTVMYISILLITLTISIVVVKFKNQVIKMYSPEVADNIPNNEQVNP
;
A
#
# COMPACT_ATOMS: atom_id res chain seq x y z
N MET A 1 25.58 -27.03 37.10
CA MET A 1 25.93 -26.02 38.13
C MET A 1 24.62 -25.41 38.59
N MET A 2 24.26 -25.50 39.88
CA MET A 2 22.96 -25.02 40.37
C MET A 2 22.97 -23.51 40.62
N VAL A 3 21.85 -22.85 40.35
CA VAL A 3 21.35 -21.78 41.22
C VAL A 3 19.87 -22.05 41.44
N SER A 4 19.50 -22.40 42.67
CA SER A 4 18.11 -22.39 43.12
C SER A 4 17.70 -20.97 43.51
N ILE A 5 16.51 -20.54 43.13
CA ILE A 5 15.86 -19.37 43.72
C ILE A 5 14.43 -19.74 44.08
N GLY A 6 14.16 -19.82 45.37
CA GLY A 6 12.83 -19.71 45.91
C GLY A 6 12.91 -18.90 47.20
N TYR A 7 12.11 -17.83 47.31
CA TYR A 7 11.54 -17.43 48.59
C TYR A 7 10.29 -16.56 48.42
N ASN A 8 9.33 -16.82 49.31
CA ASN A 8 8.11 -16.13 49.70
C ASN A 8 7.38 -15.13 48.77
N SER A 9 6.06 -15.29 48.80
CA SER A 9 5.06 -14.27 48.53
C SER A 9 5.09 -13.09 49.52
N SER A 10 4.58 -11.95 49.08
CA SER A 10 3.98 -10.93 49.94
C SER A 10 2.80 -10.30 49.19
N GLU A 11 1.73 -9.93 49.91
CA GLU A 11 0.46 -9.50 49.32
C GLU A 11 0.40 -7.99 49.03
N GLY A 12 -0.55 -7.57 48.21
CA GLY A 12 -1.20 -6.25 48.35
C GLY A 12 -0.48 -5.03 47.75
N GLY A 13 -0.28 -4.99 46.44
CA GLY A 13 0.28 -3.82 45.73
C GLY A 13 -0.55 -3.36 44.51
N ARG A 14 -1.53 -2.46 44.71
CA ARG A 14 -2.41 -1.95 43.64
C ARG A 14 -1.63 -1.11 42.62
N THR A 15 -1.31 -1.69 41.47
CA THR A 15 -0.44 -1.08 40.45
C THR A 15 -1.06 0.18 39.82
N ARG A 16 -0.27 1.25 39.77
CA ARG A 16 -0.62 2.54 39.15
C ARG A 16 0.27 2.74 37.92
N ARG A 17 -0.30 3.20 36.80
CA ARG A 17 0.43 3.39 35.52
C ARG A 17 1.64 4.31 35.72
N GLY A 18 2.84 3.79 35.44
CA GLY A 18 4.12 4.50 35.60
C GLY A 18 5.24 3.76 34.87
N LEU A 19 6.26 4.49 34.44
CA LEU A 19 7.31 3.98 33.55
C LEU A 19 8.50 3.41 34.35
N GLY A 20 8.92 2.18 34.03
CA GLY A 20 10.31 1.74 34.23
C GLY A 20 10.61 0.70 35.33
N SER A 21 10.61 -0.57 34.94
CA SER A 21 11.49 -1.61 35.51
C SER A 21 12.00 -2.49 34.36
N LYS A 22 13.30 -2.42 34.05
CA LYS A 22 13.94 -3.19 32.95
C LYS A 22 14.52 -4.51 33.50
N ILE A 23 14.81 -5.44 32.58
CA ILE A 23 15.44 -6.76 32.81
C ILE A 23 14.42 -7.75 33.44
N GLN A 24 14.08 -8.92 32.86
CA GLN A 24 14.55 -9.57 31.63
C GLN A 24 13.41 -10.36 30.93
N ARG A 25 12.62 -9.70 30.08
CA ARG A 25 11.71 -10.40 29.14
C ARG A 25 12.42 -10.57 27.79
N MET A 26 12.50 -11.80 27.29
CA MET A 26 13.03 -12.08 25.94
C MET A 26 11.95 -11.84 24.87
N THR A 27 11.46 -10.60 24.81
CA THR A 27 10.44 -10.16 23.86
C THR A 27 11.06 -9.60 22.58
N ASN A 28 11.60 -10.49 21.75
CA ASN A 28 11.79 -10.22 20.32
C ASN A 28 10.41 -10.24 19.65
N PHE A 29 9.61 -9.19 19.88
CA PHE A 29 8.21 -9.14 19.47
C PHE A 29 8.03 -9.16 17.94
N LEU A 30 7.56 -10.30 17.43
CA LEU A 30 6.82 -10.35 16.17
C LEU A 30 5.44 -9.72 16.39
N TYR A 31 5.38 -8.38 16.29
CA TYR A 31 4.24 -7.56 16.71
C TYR A 31 2.91 -7.80 15.97
N GLY A 32 2.88 -8.61 14.90
CA GLY A 32 1.72 -8.78 14.01
C GLY A 32 0.43 -9.27 14.69
N ILE A 33 0.40 -10.53 15.13
CA ILE A 33 -0.81 -11.16 15.72
C ILE A 33 -1.00 -10.78 17.18
N TYR A 34 0.10 -10.62 17.93
CA TYR A 34 0.05 -10.43 19.38
C TYR A 34 -0.76 -9.17 19.79
N SER A 35 -0.81 -8.14 18.94
CA SER A 35 -1.64 -6.94 19.16
C SER A 35 -3.09 -7.07 18.68
N LYS A 36 -3.45 -8.16 18.01
CA LYS A 36 -4.77 -8.41 17.39
C LYS A 36 -5.63 -9.45 18.14
N ILE A 37 -5.03 -10.19 19.07
CA ILE A 37 -5.67 -11.26 19.84
C ILE A 37 -5.64 -10.89 21.33
N ASP A 38 -6.71 -11.21 22.06
CA ASP A 38 -6.71 -11.20 23.52
C ASP A 38 -5.85 -12.37 24.04
N THR A 39 -4.59 -12.08 24.32
CA THR A 39 -3.62 -13.08 24.81
C THR A 39 -3.80 -13.44 26.29
N GLU A 40 -4.70 -12.79 27.01
CA GLU A 40 -5.09 -13.23 28.36
C GLU A 40 -6.22 -14.28 28.23
N PHE A 41 -7.31 -13.94 27.55
CA PHE A 41 -8.41 -14.87 27.27
C PHE A 41 -7.93 -16.17 26.59
N ILE A 42 -7.10 -16.07 25.53
CA ILE A 42 -6.59 -17.27 24.85
C ILE A 42 -5.67 -18.10 25.76
N PHE A 43 -4.91 -17.48 26.67
CA PHE A 43 -4.07 -18.22 27.61
C PHE A 43 -4.89 -18.97 28.66
N ASP A 44 -5.94 -18.35 29.19
CA ASP A 44 -6.87 -19.01 30.12
C ASP A 44 -7.55 -20.22 29.46
N LYS A 45 -7.82 -20.16 28.14
CA LYS A 45 -8.31 -21.31 27.36
C LYS A 45 -7.24 -22.38 27.12
N ILE A 46 -5.96 -22.01 26.98
CA ILE A 46 -4.84 -22.98 26.90
C ILE A 46 -4.69 -23.72 28.24
N LEU A 47 -4.76 -23.01 29.38
CA LEU A 47 -4.71 -23.62 30.71
C LEU A 47 -5.87 -24.60 30.92
N ALA A 48 -7.12 -24.16 30.67
CA ALA A 48 -8.30 -25.02 30.77
C ALA A 48 -8.27 -26.24 29.83
N LEU A 49 -7.62 -26.13 28.67
CA LEU A 49 -7.34 -27.27 27.79
C LEU A 49 -6.33 -28.23 28.40
N SER A 50 -5.23 -27.72 28.98
CA SER A 50 -4.14 -28.52 29.54
C SER A 50 -4.56 -29.39 30.74
N GLU A 51 -5.55 -28.93 31.52
CA GLU A 51 -6.16 -29.69 32.62
C GLU A 51 -7.19 -30.73 32.13
N SER A 52 -7.62 -30.63 30.87
CA SER A 52 -8.63 -31.50 30.25
C SER A 52 -8.01 -32.68 29.49
N LYS A 53 -8.86 -33.64 29.09
CA LYS A 53 -8.48 -34.71 28.14
C LYS A 53 -8.76 -34.35 26.67
N ILE A 54 -9.04 -33.08 26.38
CA ILE A 54 -9.44 -32.60 25.06
C ILE A 54 -8.19 -32.08 24.34
N LYS A 55 -7.94 -32.54 23.10
CA LYS A 55 -6.72 -32.22 22.35
C LYS A 55 -6.79 -30.89 21.58
N ASP A 56 -8.00 -30.43 21.30
CA ASP A 56 -8.28 -29.25 20.49
C ASP A 56 -9.55 -28.52 20.97
N LEU A 57 -9.56 -27.19 20.89
CA LEU A 57 -10.73 -26.36 21.18
C LEU A 57 -10.99 -25.41 20.01
N ASN A 58 -12.24 -25.40 19.51
CA ASN A 58 -12.69 -24.48 18.48
C ASN A 58 -13.44 -23.30 19.10
N LEU A 59 -12.79 -22.13 19.13
CA LEU A 59 -13.32 -20.87 19.63
C LEU A 59 -13.88 -20.08 18.43
N ILE A 60 -15.07 -20.49 17.98
CA ILE A 60 -15.71 -19.99 16.75
C ILE A 60 -15.98 -18.47 16.79
N PRO A 61 -16.51 -17.87 17.89
CA PRO A 61 -16.70 -16.41 17.97
C PRO A 61 -15.39 -15.64 17.79
N GLU A 62 -14.32 -16.13 18.40
CA GLU A 62 -12.97 -15.57 18.39
C GLU A 62 -12.13 -16.03 17.18
N ARG A 63 -12.74 -16.78 16.25
CA ARG A 63 -12.13 -17.37 15.03
C ARG A 63 -10.81 -18.10 15.29
N THR A 64 -10.65 -18.68 16.48
CA THR A 64 -9.39 -19.23 16.96
C THR A 64 -9.53 -20.73 17.21
N ARG A 65 -8.54 -21.53 16.82
CA ARG A 65 -8.48 -22.96 17.10
C ARG A 65 -7.21 -23.26 17.89
N ILE A 66 -7.36 -23.72 19.12
CA ILE A 66 -6.25 -24.07 20.02
C ILE A 66 -6.03 -25.58 19.91
N VAL A 67 -4.78 -26.02 19.75
CA VAL A 67 -4.42 -27.42 19.53
C VAL A 67 -3.17 -27.75 20.33
N GLN A 68 -3.20 -28.83 21.12
CA GLN A 68 -2.05 -29.27 21.89
C GLN A 68 -0.98 -29.91 20.97
N ALA A 69 0.29 -29.54 21.16
CA ALA A 69 1.42 -30.28 20.58
C ALA A 69 1.48 -31.68 21.21
N GLU A 70 1.65 -32.72 20.39
CA GLU A 70 1.30 -34.08 20.82
C GLU A 70 2.44 -34.80 21.56
N THR A 71 2.49 -34.60 22.88
CA THR A 71 3.44 -35.26 23.80
C THR A 71 2.88 -36.51 24.48
N GLU A 72 1.57 -36.78 24.36
CA GLU A 72 0.85 -37.82 25.12
C GLU A 72 1.51 -39.20 25.06
N ASN A 73 1.90 -39.68 23.88
CA ASN A 73 2.38 -41.05 23.71
C ASN A 73 3.75 -41.26 24.37
N GLN A 74 4.62 -40.25 24.31
CA GLN A 74 5.92 -40.27 24.96
C GLN A 74 5.77 -40.15 26.48
N MET A 75 4.88 -39.27 26.96
CA MET A 75 4.57 -39.14 28.40
C MET A 75 3.96 -40.41 28.99
N LYS A 76 3.05 -41.09 28.27
CA LYS A 76 2.45 -42.37 28.70
C LYS A 76 3.45 -43.53 28.71
N GLN A 77 4.48 -43.49 27.85
CA GLN A 77 5.59 -44.46 27.92
C GLN A 77 6.54 -44.14 29.07
N LEU A 78 6.88 -42.86 29.26
CA LEU A 78 7.74 -42.40 30.36
C LEU A 78 7.13 -42.73 31.74
N SER A 79 5.84 -42.46 31.95
CA SER A 79 5.16 -42.79 33.21
C SER A 79 5.12 -44.30 33.48
N LYS A 80 4.92 -45.12 32.43
CA LYS A 80 4.98 -46.58 32.51
C LYS A 80 6.39 -47.08 32.87
N HIS A 81 7.43 -46.46 32.31
CA HIS A 81 8.82 -46.79 32.67
C HIS A 81 9.15 -46.36 34.10
N GLN A 82 8.68 -45.18 34.55
CA GLN A 82 8.83 -44.72 35.94
C GLN A 82 8.13 -45.65 36.94
N GLN A 83 6.88 -46.07 36.68
CA GLN A 83 6.17 -47.04 37.51
C GLN A 83 6.96 -48.36 37.61
N LYS A 84 7.44 -48.89 36.47
CA LYS A 84 8.21 -50.14 36.44
C LYS A 84 9.57 -50.02 37.17
N LEU A 85 10.21 -48.86 37.10
CA LEU A 85 11.43 -48.52 37.84
C LEU A 85 11.20 -48.49 39.36
N GLU A 86 10.04 -48.00 39.81
CA GLU A 86 9.67 -47.94 41.23
C GLU A 86 9.26 -49.31 41.77
N GLU A 87 8.45 -50.09 41.04
CA GLU A 87 8.14 -51.49 41.37
C GLU A 87 9.40 -52.33 41.56
N ASN A 88 10.37 -52.19 40.65
CA ASN A 88 11.65 -52.89 40.73
C ASN A 88 12.51 -52.37 41.91
N CYS A 89 12.47 -51.08 42.22
CA CYS A 89 13.19 -50.51 43.36
C CYS A 89 12.64 -51.04 44.70
N GLN A 90 11.31 -51.06 44.86
CA GLN A 90 10.64 -51.61 46.04
C GLN A 90 10.96 -53.10 46.23
N PHE A 91 10.93 -53.91 45.16
CA PHE A 91 11.32 -55.32 45.21
C PHE A 91 12.79 -55.51 45.66
N LEU A 92 13.73 -54.75 45.06
CA LEU A 92 15.14 -54.84 45.41
C LEU A 92 15.39 -54.40 46.86
N GLN A 93 14.68 -53.38 47.35
CA GLN A 93 14.76 -52.94 48.74
C GLN A 93 14.22 -53.99 49.71
N GLU A 94 13.12 -54.68 49.39
CA GLU A 94 12.55 -55.73 50.24
C GLU A 94 13.43 -56.99 50.28
N GLN A 95 13.96 -57.42 49.12
CA GLN A 95 14.95 -58.50 49.05
C GLN A 95 16.22 -58.18 49.85
N ALA A 96 16.68 -56.92 49.85
CA ALA A 96 17.85 -56.48 50.61
C ALA A 96 17.65 -56.48 52.14
N LYS A 97 16.40 -56.48 52.64
CA LYS A 97 16.09 -56.65 54.08
C LYS A 97 16.17 -58.11 54.53
N GLN A 98 16.07 -59.07 53.60
CA GLN A 98 16.08 -60.49 53.94
C GLN A 98 17.51 -60.97 54.22
N ILE A 99 17.64 -61.93 55.15
CA ILE A 99 18.93 -62.55 55.46
C ILE A 99 19.50 -63.16 54.17
N ILE A 100 20.73 -62.76 53.80
CA ILE A 100 21.41 -63.01 52.51
C ILE A 100 21.35 -64.49 52.04
N GLN A 101 21.23 -65.44 52.97
CA GLN A 101 21.11 -66.87 52.70
C GLN A 101 19.75 -67.29 52.05
N LYS A 102 18.68 -66.48 52.18
CA LYS A 102 17.38 -66.73 51.55
C LYS A 102 17.16 -65.99 50.22
N LEU A 103 18.07 -65.08 49.85
CA LEU A 103 17.97 -64.25 48.65
C LEU A 103 17.89 -65.10 47.36
N ASN A 104 16.87 -64.88 46.53
CA ASN A 104 16.83 -65.47 45.19
C ASN A 104 17.84 -64.75 44.28
N LYS A 105 19.11 -65.21 44.31
CA LYS A 105 20.24 -64.57 43.61
C LYS A 105 20.03 -64.39 42.11
N VAL A 106 19.28 -65.28 41.46
CA VAL A 106 19.00 -65.18 40.02
C VAL A 106 18.00 -64.06 39.75
N GLU A 107 16.85 -64.09 40.42
CA GLU A 107 15.79 -63.08 40.26
C GLU A 107 16.26 -61.68 40.71
N PHE A 108 17.00 -61.57 41.81
CA PHE A 108 17.61 -60.33 42.26
C PHE A 108 18.59 -59.75 41.23
N ARG A 109 19.42 -60.60 40.60
CA ARG A 109 20.32 -60.19 39.51
C ARG A 109 19.54 -59.77 38.26
N THR A 110 18.49 -60.49 37.88
CA THR A 110 17.61 -60.11 36.76
C THR A 110 16.96 -58.75 36.99
N ARG A 111 16.39 -58.52 38.18
CA ARG A 111 15.78 -57.22 38.54
C ARG A 111 16.78 -56.08 38.57
N LEU A 112 18.04 -56.30 38.99
CA LEU A 112 19.10 -55.30 38.88
C LEU A 112 19.45 -54.97 37.42
N LEU A 113 19.49 -55.97 36.53
CA LEU A 113 19.76 -55.76 35.11
C LEU A 113 18.59 -55.05 34.41
N GLU A 114 17.34 -55.44 34.72
CA GLU A 114 16.14 -54.71 34.29
C GLU A 114 16.17 -53.24 34.77
N GLN A 115 16.53 -53.00 36.02
CA GLN A 115 16.62 -51.66 36.59
C GLN A 115 17.68 -50.81 35.87
N SER A 116 18.85 -51.38 35.59
CA SER A 116 19.91 -50.70 34.85
C SER A 116 19.46 -50.34 33.42
N PHE A 117 18.78 -51.27 32.74
CA PHE A 117 18.23 -51.04 31.40
C PHE A 117 17.11 -49.99 31.38
N LEU A 118 16.20 -50.01 32.37
CA LEU A 118 15.16 -48.99 32.50
C LEU A 118 15.75 -47.60 32.78
N PHE A 119 16.79 -47.50 33.63
CA PHE A 119 17.52 -46.24 33.82
C PHE A 119 18.17 -45.76 32.51
N GLU A 120 18.82 -46.63 31.74
CA GLU A 120 19.42 -46.28 30.46
C GLU A 120 18.38 -45.77 29.44
N VAL A 121 17.25 -46.47 29.30
CA VAL A 121 16.14 -46.06 28.43
C VAL A 121 15.56 -44.71 28.86
N ILE A 122 15.34 -44.50 30.16
CA ILE A 122 14.80 -43.25 30.71
C ILE A 122 15.80 -42.08 30.52
N LEU A 123 17.09 -42.30 30.76
CA LEU A 123 18.13 -41.27 30.58
C LEU A 123 18.30 -40.89 29.11
N ASN A 124 18.27 -41.87 28.19
CA ASN A 124 18.31 -41.61 26.76
C ASN A 124 17.05 -40.85 26.28
N GLN A 125 15.86 -41.16 26.82
CA GLN A 125 14.65 -40.40 26.52
C GLN A 125 14.75 -38.95 27.02
N TYR A 126 15.20 -38.72 28.25
CA TYR A 126 15.40 -37.36 28.77
C TYR A 126 16.44 -36.57 27.98
N ALA A 127 17.54 -37.19 27.54
CA ALA A 127 18.52 -36.56 26.68
C ALA A 127 17.91 -36.17 25.32
N TYR A 128 17.12 -37.07 24.70
CA TYR A 128 16.42 -36.79 23.45
C TYR A 128 15.39 -35.66 23.59
N GLU A 129 14.52 -35.68 24.61
CA GLU A 129 13.54 -34.60 24.80
C GLU A 129 14.20 -33.26 25.13
N THR A 130 15.32 -33.26 25.87
CA THR A 130 16.07 -32.02 26.13
C THR A 130 16.65 -31.44 24.84
N GLN A 131 17.16 -32.28 23.93
CA GLN A 131 17.65 -31.85 22.62
C GLN A 131 16.51 -31.38 21.69
N ASN A 132 15.37 -32.09 21.68
CA ASN A 132 14.16 -31.72 20.96
C ASN A 132 13.64 -30.35 21.43
N LEU A 133 13.49 -30.15 22.74
CA LEU A 133 13.09 -28.88 23.35
C LEU A 133 14.06 -27.75 23.02
N MET A 134 15.38 -28.00 23.07
CA MET A 134 16.38 -27.01 22.67
C MET A 134 16.25 -26.62 21.18
N SER A 135 15.96 -27.58 20.29
CA SER A 135 15.70 -27.31 18.86
C SER A 135 14.42 -26.50 18.64
N ILE A 136 13.36 -26.79 19.42
CA ILE A 136 12.10 -26.04 19.43
C ILE A 136 12.35 -24.58 19.87
N VAL A 137 13.07 -24.37 20.97
CA VAL A 137 13.38 -23.03 21.51
C VAL A 137 14.29 -22.25 20.55
N ASN A 138 15.33 -22.88 19.98
CA ASN A 138 16.18 -22.23 18.99
C ASN A 138 15.38 -21.82 17.74
N SER A 139 14.48 -22.68 17.26
CA SER A 139 13.58 -22.34 16.15
C SER A 139 12.66 -21.16 16.49
N ALA A 140 12.12 -21.13 17.72
CA ALA A 140 11.28 -20.05 18.21
C ALA A 140 12.01 -18.71 18.28
N LEU A 141 13.29 -18.69 18.70
CA LEU A 141 14.14 -17.50 18.68
C LEU A 141 14.40 -16.98 17.26
N ASP A 142 14.49 -17.90 16.30
CA ASP A 142 14.57 -17.64 14.86
C ASP A 142 13.23 -17.18 14.23
N GLY A 143 12.14 -17.09 15.01
CA GLY A 143 10.80 -16.76 14.53
C GLY A 143 10.08 -17.89 13.77
N LYS A 144 10.57 -19.13 13.91
CA LYS A 144 10.12 -20.32 13.15
C LYS A 144 9.43 -21.33 14.06
N ILE A 145 8.52 -22.12 13.48
CA ILE A 145 7.87 -23.24 14.18
C ILE A 145 8.65 -24.51 13.85
N HIS A 146 9.16 -25.21 14.87
CA HIS A 146 9.85 -26.47 14.68
C HIS A 146 8.86 -27.61 14.38
N THR A 147 9.21 -28.52 13.47
CA THR A 147 8.30 -29.54 12.93
C THR A 147 7.82 -30.56 13.97
N SER A 148 8.53 -30.74 15.09
CA SER A 148 8.06 -31.58 16.21
C SER A 148 6.96 -30.94 17.06
N VAL A 149 6.78 -29.60 17.00
CA VAL A 149 5.64 -28.92 17.63
C VAL A 149 4.37 -29.15 16.81
N PHE A 150 4.48 -28.96 15.50
CA PHE A 150 3.36 -28.99 14.58
C PHE A 150 3.81 -29.52 13.21
N THR A 151 3.46 -30.78 12.93
CA THR A 151 3.85 -31.45 11.69
C THR A 151 2.99 -30.99 10.52
N SER A 152 3.52 -31.07 9.29
CA SER A 152 2.78 -30.72 8.07
C SER A 152 1.50 -31.55 7.90
N SER A 153 1.47 -32.80 8.39
CA SER A 153 0.28 -33.65 8.39
C SER A 153 -0.77 -33.19 9.41
N LYS A 154 -0.35 -32.78 10.62
CA LYS A 154 -1.28 -32.22 11.62
C LYS A 154 -1.85 -30.88 11.14
N LEU A 155 -0.99 -29.97 10.68
CA LEU A 155 -1.40 -28.71 10.02
C LEU A 155 -2.43 -28.96 8.91
N LEU A 156 -2.21 -29.92 8.01
CA LEU A 156 -3.14 -30.25 6.93
C LEU A 156 -4.51 -30.72 7.43
N THR A 157 -4.56 -31.45 8.55
CA THR A 157 -5.81 -31.85 9.20
C THR A 157 -6.50 -30.65 9.86
N GLU A 158 -5.81 -29.86 10.67
CA GLU A 158 -6.41 -28.68 11.33
C GLU A 158 -6.95 -27.66 10.30
N LEU A 159 -6.27 -27.48 9.17
CA LEU A 159 -6.72 -26.64 8.07
C LEU A 159 -8.03 -27.12 7.42
N ARG A 160 -8.27 -28.44 7.39
CA ARG A 160 -9.52 -29.02 6.89
C ARG A 160 -10.66 -28.76 7.88
N GLU A 161 -10.43 -28.94 9.18
CA GLU A 161 -11.41 -28.62 10.22
C GLU A 161 -11.73 -27.12 10.26
N ILE A 162 -10.71 -26.26 10.17
CA ILE A 162 -10.89 -24.80 10.05
C ILE A 162 -11.75 -24.46 8.83
N LYS A 163 -11.46 -25.05 7.66
CA LYS A 163 -12.21 -24.82 6.41
C LYS A 163 -13.71 -25.14 6.54
N MET A 164 -14.09 -26.14 7.34
CA MET A 164 -15.50 -26.50 7.56
C MET A 164 -16.25 -25.50 8.45
N ASN A 165 -15.54 -24.65 9.20
CA ASN A 165 -16.10 -23.75 10.23
C ASN A 165 -15.89 -22.26 9.91
N LEU A 166 -15.58 -21.90 8.66
CA LEU A 166 -15.31 -20.50 8.28
C LEU A 166 -16.57 -19.62 8.28
N PRO A 167 -16.44 -18.32 8.61
CA PRO A 167 -17.52 -17.35 8.44
C PRO A 167 -18.05 -17.29 7.00
N VAL A 168 -19.37 -17.17 6.87
CA VAL A 168 -20.05 -17.04 5.57
C VAL A 168 -19.46 -15.86 4.77
N GLY A 169 -19.21 -16.09 3.47
CA GLY A 169 -18.60 -15.11 2.57
C GLY A 169 -17.05 -15.08 2.61
N THR A 170 -16.42 -15.86 3.49
CA THR A 170 -14.95 -15.99 3.55
C THR A 170 -14.46 -17.37 3.12
N SER A 171 -13.19 -17.46 2.73
CA SER A 171 -12.49 -18.72 2.44
C SER A 171 -10.99 -18.65 2.78
N LEU A 172 -10.32 -19.81 2.81
CA LEU A 172 -8.87 -19.88 2.85
C LEU A 172 -8.28 -19.48 1.49
N PRO A 173 -7.15 -18.75 1.44
CA PRO A 173 -6.56 -18.25 0.19
C PRO A 173 -6.02 -19.35 -0.74
N LEU A 174 -5.79 -20.56 -0.21
CA LEU A 174 -5.16 -21.66 -0.93
C LEU A 174 -5.92 -22.98 -0.72
N VAL A 175 -5.85 -23.86 -1.72
CA VAL A 175 -6.48 -25.19 -1.67
C VAL A 175 -5.70 -26.08 -0.71
N VAL A 176 -6.33 -26.50 0.40
CA VAL A 176 -5.71 -27.27 1.49
C VAL A 176 -5.20 -28.66 1.02
N ASN A 177 -3.97 -28.67 0.51
CA ASN A 177 -3.21 -29.82 0.04
C ASN A 177 -1.74 -29.69 0.50
N THR A 178 -0.92 -30.72 0.32
CA THR A 178 0.48 -30.74 0.78
C THR A 178 1.39 -29.75 0.05
N GLU A 179 1.10 -29.44 -1.21
CA GLU A 179 1.90 -28.57 -2.07
C GLU A 179 1.79 -27.10 -1.66
N SER A 180 0.59 -26.66 -1.28
CA SER A 180 0.31 -25.28 -0.88
C SER A 180 0.66 -24.93 0.56
N LEU A 181 0.98 -25.92 1.43
CA LEU A 181 1.28 -25.66 2.85
C LEU A 181 2.41 -24.63 3.03
N THR A 182 3.49 -24.75 2.24
CA THR A 182 4.63 -23.83 2.28
C THR A 182 4.21 -22.41 1.92
N GLU A 183 3.38 -22.25 0.91
CA GLU A 183 2.86 -20.95 0.45
C GLU A 183 1.85 -20.38 1.47
N LEU A 184 1.03 -21.22 2.10
CA LEU A 184 0.09 -20.82 3.13
C LEU A 184 0.79 -20.32 4.40
N ILE A 185 1.89 -20.99 4.79
CA ILE A 185 2.75 -20.51 5.88
C ILE A 185 3.49 -19.23 5.48
N ARG A 186 3.93 -19.07 4.21
CA ARG A 186 4.57 -17.83 3.71
C ARG A 186 3.65 -16.60 3.80
N ILE A 187 2.34 -16.78 3.65
CA ILE A 187 1.35 -15.69 3.75
C ILE A 187 0.67 -15.57 5.11
N SER A 188 0.95 -16.49 6.03
CA SER A 188 0.47 -16.40 7.41
C SER A 188 1.39 -15.51 8.24
N GLU A 189 0.81 -14.69 9.11
CA GLU A 189 1.61 -14.10 10.18
C GLU A 189 1.97 -15.21 11.19
N ILE A 190 3.13 -15.10 11.84
CA ILE A 190 3.54 -15.99 12.94
C ILE A 190 3.91 -15.10 14.13
N ALA A 191 3.41 -15.47 15.30
CA ALA A 191 3.82 -14.89 16.58
C ALA A 191 4.15 -16.02 17.56
N ILE A 192 5.26 -15.88 18.27
CA ILE A 192 5.73 -16.87 19.25
C ILE A 192 5.99 -16.12 20.55
N PHE A 193 5.43 -16.62 21.65
CA PHE A 193 5.55 -15.97 22.95
C PHE A 193 5.59 -16.99 24.08
N HIS A 194 6.14 -16.56 25.23
CA HIS A 194 6.31 -17.38 26.41
C HIS A 194 5.54 -16.76 27.59
N ARG A 195 4.77 -17.58 28.31
CA ARG A 195 4.07 -17.17 29.52
C ARG A 195 4.03 -18.33 30.51
N ASP A 196 4.39 -18.04 31.76
CA ASP A 196 4.52 -19.02 32.83
C ASP A 196 5.43 -20.19 32.37
N ASP A 197 5.03 -21.46 32.42
CA ASP A 197 5.83 -22.59 31.87
C ASP A 197 5.51 -22.95 30.40
N HIS A 198 4.78 -22.09 29.67
CA HIS A 198 4.24 -22.40 28.34
C HIS A 198 4.91 -21.57 27.22
N LEU A 199 5.41 -22.27 26.19
CA LEU A 199 5.81 -21.69 24.91
C LEU A 199 4.66 -21.82 23.89
N VAL A 200 4.07 -20.69 23.50
CA VAL A 200 2.88 -20.62 22.65
C VAL A 200 3.26 -20.16 21.24
N PHE A 201 2.79 -20.90 20.24
CA PHE A 201 2.95 -20.60 18.82
C PHE A 201 1.58 -20.23 18.22
N ALA A 202 1.45 -19.04 17.66
CA ALA A 202 0.23 -18.56 17.01
C ALA A 202 0.47 -18.35 15.50
N ILE A 203 -0.35 -19.01 14.67
CA ILE A 203 -0.34 -18.87 13.21
C ILE A 203 -1.58 -18.08 12.79
N GLY A 204 -1.37 -16.86 12.31
CA GLY A 204 -2.42 -15.95 11.85
C GLY A 204 -2.65 -16.15 10.36
N ILE A 205 -3.49 -17.11 10.01
CA ILE A 205 -3.81 -17.42 8.62
C ILE A 205 -4.79 -16.36 8.08
N PRO A 206 -4.45 -15.63 7.00
CA PRO A 206 -5.39 -14.68 6.40
C PRO A 206 -6.59 -15.40 5.80
N LEU A 207 -7.78 -14.85 6.00
CA LEU A 207 -9.00 -15.24 5.26
C LEU A 207 -9.24 -14.24 4.13
N ILE A 208 -9.70 -14.73 2.99
CA ILE A 208 -10.09 -13.90 1.84
C ILE A 208 -11.61 -13.73 1.77
N SER A 209 -12.06 -12.63 1.16
CA SER A 209 -13.42 -12.52 0.64
C SER A 209 -13.60 -13.47 -0.54
N ASN A 210 -14.81 -14.02 -0.70
CA ASN A 210 -15.18 -14.80 -1.88
C ASN A 210 -15.45 -13.93 -3.12
N GLU A 211 -15.47 -12.60 -3.00
CA GLU A 211 -15.57 -11.68 -4.14
C GLU A 211 -14.21 -11.42 -4.79
N GLY A 212 -14.08 -11.81 -6.05
CA GLY A 212 -12.89 -11.55 -6.88
C GLY A 212 -12.96 -10.19 -7.59
N TYR A 213 -11.80 -9.55 -7.71
CA TYR A 213 -11.61 -8.26 -8.38
C TYR A 213 -10.52 -8.34 -9.46
N THR A 214 -10.78 -7.75 -10.63
CA THR A 214 -9.79 -7.55 -11.70
C THR A 214 -9.12 -6.20 -11.52
N ILE A 215 -7.78 -6.19 -11.42
CA ILE A 215 -6.98 -4.98 -11.26
C ILE A 215 -6.53 -4.46 -12.63
N TYR A 216 -7.00 -3.26 -12.95
CA TYR A 216 -6.56 -2.45 -14.09
C TYR A 216 -5.55 -1.40 -13.64
N ARG A 217 -4.58 -1.09 -14.51
CA ARG A 217 -3.66 0.04 -14.35
C ARG A 217 -3.91 1.02 -15.50
N PRO A 218 -4.54 2.17 -15.26
CA PRO A 218 -4.80 3.15 -16.32
C PRO A 218 -3.53 3.61 -17.04
N VAL A 219 -3.61 3.81 -18.35
CA VAL A 219 -2.53 4.40 -19.15
C VAL A 219 -3.09 5.53 -20.00
N SER A 220 -2.47 6.71 -19.92
CA SER A 220 -2.86 7.88 -20.72
C SER A 220 -2.45 7.71 -22.18
N LEU A 221 -3.28 7.03 -22.98
CA LEU A 221 -3.08 6.94 -24.43
C LEU A 221 -3.37 8.31 -25.07
N PRO A 222 -2.42 8.90 -25.82
CA PRO A 222 -2.66 10.18 -26.48
C PRO A 222 -3.71 10.08 -27.59
N ILE A 223 -4.43 11.18 -27.82
CA ILE A 223 -5.37 11.33 -28.92
C ILE A 223 -4.81 12.43 -29.83
N PRO A 224 -4.38 12.11 -31.07
CA PRO A 224 -3.89 13.14 -32.00
C PRO A 224 -4.94 14.22 -32.28
N TYR A 225 -4.53 15.49 -32.28
CA TYR A 225 -5.40 16.65 -32.52
C TYR A 225 -4.93 17.45 -33.74
N ASP A 226 -3.62 17.72 -33.82
CA ASP A 226 -2.93 18.35 -34.94
C ASP A 226 -1.51 17.75 -35.06
N LYS A 227 -0.75 18.06 -36.12
CA LYS A 227 0.55 17.47 -36.49
C LYS A 227 1.46 17.11 -35.30
N ASN A 228 1.73 18.08 -34.43
CA ASN A 228 2.59 17.92 -33.25
C ASN A 228 1.79 18.00 -31.93
N THR A 229 0.46 18.15 -31.97
CA THR A 229 -0.36 18.37 -30.76
C THR A 229 -1.25 17.15 -30.48
N VAL A 230 -1.13 16.63 -29.25
CA VAL A 230 -1.97 15.55 -28.74
C VAL A 230 -2.85 16.04 -27.58
N ILE A 231 -3.99 15.39 -27.41
CA ILE A 231 -4.81 15.47 -26.21
C ILE A 231 -4.44 14.30 -25.30
N LEU A 232 -4.29 14.58 -24.01
CA LEU A 232 -4.10 13.61 -22.94
C LEU A 232 -5.28 13.64 -21.99
N ILE A 233 -5.61 12.47 -21.44
CA ILE A 233 -6.53 12.31 -20.32
C ILE A 233 -5.69 11.83 -19.14
N ASP A 234 -5.58 12.66 -18.11
CA ASP A 234 -4.80 12.34 -16.92
C ASP A 234 -5.54 11.30 -16.06
N PRO A 235 -4.90 10.15 -15.75
CA PRO A 235 -5.47 9.18 -14.84
C PRO A 235 -5.64 9.76 -13.44
N GLU A 236 -6.79 9.52 -12.83
CA GLU A 236 -7.08 9.97 -11.47
C GLU A 236 -6.61 8.97 -10.41
N VAL A 237 -6.26 7.74 -10.81
CA VAL A 237 -5.87 6.62 -9.93
C VAL A 237 -4.72 5.80 -10.52
N ASP A 238 -3.81 5.31 -9.67
CA ASP A 238 -2.73 4.39 -10.08
C ASP A 238 -3.27 3.03 -10.54
N TYR A 239 -4.21 2.48 -9.76
CA TYR A 239 -4.83 1.19 -9.99
C TYR A 239 -6.33 1.24 -9.68
N LEU A 240 -7.13 0.63 -10.55
CA LEU A 240 -8.57 0.48 -10.42
C LEU A 240 -8.93 -1.00 -10.30
N ALA A 241 -9.57 -1.38 -9.20
CA ALA A 241 -10.13 -2.71 -9.00
C ALA A 241 -11.60 -2.71 -9.41
N LEU A 242 -12.02 -3.62 -10.31
CA LEU A 242 -13.44 -3.87 -10.63
C LEU A 242 -13.85 -5.25 -10.15
N SER A 243 -15.02 -5.37 -9.54
CA SER A 243 -15.60 -6.67 -9.18
C SER A 243 -15.93 -7.50 -10.43
N ASN A 244 -15.99 -8.82 -10.31
CA ASN A 244 -16.27 -9.72 -11.45
C ASN A 244 -17.61 -9.46 -12.18
N ASN A 245 -18.58 -8.78 -11.55
CA ASN A 245 -19.85 -8.36 -12.15
C ASN A 245 -19.84 -6.90 -12.70
N ASN A 246 -18.74 -6.16 -12.54
CA ASN A 246 -18.59 -4.74 -12.86
C ASN A 246 -19.57 -3.79 -12.14
N GLU A 247 -20.18 -4.20 -11.02
CA GLU A 247 -21.07 -3.34 -10.22
C GLU A 247 -20.32 -2.57 -9.13
N HIS A 248 -19.19 -3.09 -8.66
CA HIS A 248 -18.38 -2.53 -7.59
C HIS A 248 -16.97 -2.20 -8.05
N PHE A 249 -16.38 -1.20 -7.41
CA PHE A 249 -14.99 -0.83 -7.61
C PHE A 249 -14.32 -0.31 -6.34
N PHE A 250 -13.00 -0.42 -6.28
CA PHE A 250 -12.17 0.34 -5.35
C PHE A 250 -10.88 0.76 -6.05
N VAL A 251 -10.10 1.61 -5.40
CA VAL A 251 -8.85 2.17 -5.96
C VAL A 251 -7.67 1.73 -5.08
N LEU A 252 -6.49 1.60 -5.68
CA LEU A 252 -5.25 1.38 -4.95
C LEU A 252 -4.19 2.37 -5.42
N GLU A 253 -3.46 2.94 -4.47
CA GLU A 253 -2.18 3.61 -4.74
C GLU A 253 -1.11 2.59 -5.15
N LEU A 254 -0.07 3.04 -5.86
CA LEU A 254 1.13 2.23 -6.10
C LEU A 254 1.73 1.67 -4.79
N SER A 255 1.76 2.49 -3.74
CA SER A 255 2.24 2.13 -2.39
C SER A 255 1.50 0.92 -1.80
N GLN A 256 0.19 0.82 -2.05
CA GLN A 256 -0.69 -0.21 -1.53
C GLN A 256 -0.61 -1.48 -2.40
N TRP A 257 -0.51 -1.31 -3.72
CA TRP A 257 -0.32 -2.40 -4.67
C TRP A 257 1.02 -3.13 -4.49
N GLU A 258 2.10 -2.39 -4.18
CA GLU A 258 3.43 -2.97 -3.94
C GLU A 258 3.51 -3.78 -2.62
N LEU A 259 2.58 -3.55 -1.69
CA LEU A 259 2.42 -4.37 -0.47
C LEU A 259 1.59 -5.65 -0.69
N CYS A 260 0.99 -5.85 -1.87
CA CYS A 260 0.18 -7.03 -2.14
C CYS A 260 1.04 -8.28 -2.40
N ILE A 261 0.69 -9.40 -1.76
CA ILE A 261 1.41 -10.67 -1.91
C ILE A 261 0.97 -11.36 -3.20
N ARG A 262 1.86 -11.44 -4.18
CA ARG A 262 1.65 -12.24 -5.38
C ARG A 262 1.69 -13.74 -5.04
N LEU A 263 0.68 -14.45 -5.53
CA LEU A 263 0.61 -15.91 -5.61
C LEU A 263 0.75 -16.35 -7.09
N GLU A 264 0.66 -17.65 -7.35
CA GLU A 264 0.69 -18.21 -8.72
C GLU A 264 -0.51 -17.75 -9.57
N LEU A 265 -1.71 -17.99 -9.06
CA LEU A 265 -2.98 -17.76 -9.75
C LEU A 265 -3.43 -16.28 -9.70
N TYR A 266 -3.42 -15.68 -8.50
CA TYR A 266 -3.93 -14.33 -8.25
C TYR A 266 -2.99 -13.53 -7.32
N THR A 267 -3.44 -12.42 -6.75
CA THR A 267 -2.66 -11.55 -5.87
C THR A 267 -3.48 -11.14 -4.65
N LEU A 268 -2.93 -11.29 -3.46
CA LEU A 268 -3.54 -10.96 -2.18
C LEU A 268 -3.24 -9.52 -1.80
N CYS A 269 -4.25 -8.67 -1.75
CA CYS A 269 -4.17 -7.31 -1.21
C CYS A 269 -4.92 -7.21 0.12
N LYS A 270 -4.56 -6.23 0.97
CA LYS A 270 -5.36 -5.91 2.15
C LYS A 270 -6.63 -5.17 1.75
N GLY A 271 -7.78 -5.60 2.27
CA GLY A 271 -9.10 -5.03 1.99
C GLY A 271 -9.42 -3.77 2.80
N ASP A 272 -8.43 -2.91 3.05
CA ASP A 272 -8.57 -1.73 3.91
C ASP A 272 -9.29 -0.56 3.20
N GLN A 273 -9.58 -0.70 1.89
CA GLN A 273 -10.17 0.33 1.04
C GLN A 273 -11.71 0.27 1.01
N PRO A 274 -12.40 1.42 0.91
CA PRO A 274 -13.85 1.45 0.71
C PRO A 274 -14.25 0.88 -0.65
N ILE A 275 -15.22 -0.02 -0.65
CA ILE A 275 -15.83 -0.56 -1.87
C ILE A 275 -16.98 0.36 -2.31
N HIS A 276 -16.86 0.93 -3.49
CA HIS A 276 -17.83 1.85 -4.09
C HIS A 276 -18.75 1.13 -5.08
N ARG A 277 -19.93 1.70 -5.35
CA ARG A 277 -20.81 1.28 -6.45
C ARG A 277 -20.42 2.03 -7.72
N ARG A 278 -20.40 1.34 -8.86
CA ARG A 278 -20.12 1.95 -10.16
C ARG A 278 -21.18 2.99 -10.54
N THR A 279 -22.45 2.69 -10.26
CA THR A 279 -23.59 3.59 -10.50
C THR A 279 -23.49 4.84 -9.62
N GLY A 280 -23.39 6.01 -10.25
CA GLY A 280 -23.23 7.30 -9.57
C GLY A 280 -21.77 7.73 -9.32
N SER A 281 -20.78 6.93 -9.76
CA SER A 281 -19.37 7.36 -9.73
C SER A 281 -19.10 8.46 -10.76
N SER A 282 -18.38 9.50 -10.35
CA SER A 282 -17.90 10.57 -11.23
C SER A 282 -16.53 10.28 -11.87
N LEU A 283 -15.84 9.24 -11.40
CA LEU A 283 -14.44 8.91 -11.75
C LEU A 283 -14.26 8.67 -13.25
N CYS A 284 -13.26 9.33 -13.87
CA CYS A 284 -13.04 9.28 -15.32
C CYS A 284 -12.88 7.84 -15.86
N GLU A 285 -12.08 7.00 -15.22
CA GLU A 285 -11.82 5.61 -15.65
C GLU A 285 -13.10 4.77 -15.68
N ILE A 286 -14.01 5.01 -14.73
CA ILE A 286 -15.28 4.27 -14.62
C ILE A 286 -16.23 4.65 -15.77
N SER A 287 -16.36 5.92 -16.12
CA SER A 287 -17.20 6.34 -17.24
C SER A 287 -16.65 5.84 -18.58
N ARG A 288 -15.31 5.81 -18.74
CA ARG A 288 -14.66 5.22 -19.93
C ARG A 288 -14.90 3.72 -20.05
N LEU A 289 -14.70 2.94 -18.99
CA LEU A 289 -14.91 1.49 -19.02
C LEU A 289 -16.40 1.10 -19.13
N SER A 290 -17.33 1.98 -18.75
CA SER A 290 -18.76 1.75 -18.92
C SER A 290 -19.28 2.07 -20.34
N ASN A 291 -18.43 2.54 -21.25
CA ASN A 291 -18.74 2.88 -22.65
C ASN A 291 -19.95 3.83 -22.84
N SER A 292 -20.26 4.65 -21.81
CA SER A 292 -21.32 5.64 -21.87
C SER A 292 -20.88 6.81 -22.77
N GLN A 293 -21.59 7.03 -23.89
CA GLN A 293 -21.17 7.95 -24.96
C GLN A 293 -21.04 9.42 -24.54
N ASN A 294 -21.62 9.84 -23.41
CA ASN A 294 -21.80 11.24 -23.07
C ASN A 294 -20.84 11.74 -21.96
N THR A 295 -20.34 12.96 -22.19
CA THR A 295 -19.54 13.82 -21.31
C THR A 295 -18.09 13.37 -21.03
N LEU A 296 -17.16 14.05 -21.70
CA LEU A 296 -15.75 14.16 -21.28
C LEU A 296 -15.56 15.04 -20.03
N GLY A 297 -16.60 15.77 -19.60
CA GLY A 297 -16.49 16.92 -18.70
C GLY A 297 -15.93 16.66 -17.29
N ASN A 298 -15.99 15.43 -16.78
CA ASN A 298 -15.38 15.07 -15.49
C ASN A 298 -13.87 14.77 -15.61
N CYS A 299 -13.38 14.40 -16.79
CA CYS A 299 -12.01 13.96 -16.99
C CYS A 299 -11.03 15.14 -17.05
N LYS A 300 -9.87 15.00 -16.41
CA LYS A 300 -8.77 15.98 -16.48
C LYS A 300 -8.09 15.91 -17.86
N ILE A 301 -8.42 16.86 -18.73
CA ILE A 301 -7.95 16.91 -20.12
C ILE A 301 -6.83 17.95 -20.27
N LYS A 302 -5.79 17.61 -21.05
CA LYS A 302 -4.71 18.53 -21.44
C LYS A 302 -4.38 18.41 -22.92
N PHE A 303 -4.00 19.53 -23.53
CA PHE A 303 -3.45 19.61 -24.88
C PHE A 303 -1.94 19.83 -24.76
N VAL A 304 -1.15 19.00 -25.42
CA VAL A 304 0.30 18.97 -25.29
C VAL A 304 0.96 18.90 -26.67
N THR A 305 1.88 19.81 -26.94
CA THR A 305 2.79 19.72 -28.10
C THR A 305 3.93 18.73 -27.81
N LEU A 306 4.20 17.81 -28.74
CA LEU A 306 5.19 16.74 -28.62
C LEU A 306 6.05 16.64 -29.90
N ASP A 307 7.34 16.94 -29.76
CA ASP A 307 8.32 16.87 -30.86
C ASP A 307 9.22 15.62 -30.79
N THR A 308 9.11 14.82 -29.72
CA THR A 308 9.88 13.59 -29.51
C THR A 308 8.96 12.36 -29.36
N PRO A 309 9.34 11.17 -29.88
CA PRO A 309 8.59 9.94 -29.64
C PRO A 309 8.59 9.56 -28.16
N ILE A 310 7.49 8.96 -27.69
CA ILE A 310 7.32 8.54 -26.29
C ILE A 310 7.03 7.05 -26.23
N TRP A 311 7.78 6.34 -25.39
CA TRP A 311 7.73 4.89 -25.25
C TRP A 311 7.23 4.49 -23.85
N ASN A 312 6.15 3.71 -23.80
CA ASN A 312 5.52 3.23 -22.57
C ASN A 312 5.49 1.70 -22.55
N ARG A 313 6.50 1.10 -21.93
CA ARG A 313 6.63 -0.35 -21.80
C ARG A 313 5.49 -0.96 -20.99
N LEU A 314 4.89 -2.05 -21.49
CA LEU A 314 3.93 -2.86 -20.75
C LEU A 314 4.66 -3.83 -19.81
N SER A 315 4.16 -4.00 -18.58
CA SER A 315 4.91 -4.70 -17.52
C SER A 315 4.87 -6.23 -17.60
N LYS A 316 3.97 -6.80 -18.41
CA LYS A 316 3.72 -8.25 -18.54
C LYS A 316 4.15 -8.83 -19.90
N THR A 317 4.61 -8.00 -20.85
CA THR A 317 4.88 -8.39 -22.24
C THR A 317 6.09 -7.63 -22.78
N ASN A 318 6.70 -8.10 -23.88
CA ASN A 318 7.67 -7.32 -24.65
C ASN A 318 6.95 -6.44 -25.67
N SER A 319 6.12 -5.52 -25.14
CA SER A 319 5.37 -4.54 -25.91
C SER A 319 5.55 -3.14 -25.33
N TRP A 320 5.49 -2.14 -26.21
CA TRP A 320 5.48 -0.73 -25.87
C TRP A 320 4.27 -0.08 -26.53
N LEU A 321 3.48 0.64 -25.74
CA LEU A 321 2.56 1.64 -26.26
C LEU A 321 3.40 2.87 -26.64
N TYR A 322 3.12 3.50 -27.79
CA TYR A 322 3.90 4.64 -28.27
C TYR A 322 3.04 5.78 -28.79
N TYR A 323 3.60 7.00 -28.73
CA TYR A 323 3.27 8.08 -29.65
C TYR A 323 4.53 8.46 -30.44
N ALA A 324 4.40 8.69 -31.74
CA ALA A 324 5.47 9.16 -32.60
C ALA A 324 4.93 10.03 -33.74
N GLN A 325 5.69 11.05 -34.13
CA GLN A 325 5.56 11.63 -35.48
C GLN A 325 6.07 10.62 -36.53
N PRO A 326 5.73 10.75 -37.82
CA PRO A 326 6.16 9.81 -38.87
C PRO A 326 7.68 9.62 -38.89
N HIS A 327 8.14 8.41 -38.53
CA HIS A 327 9.55 8.10 -38.35
C HIS A 327 9.83 6.60 -38.56
N THR A 328 11.06 6.25 -38.94
CA THR A 328 11.49 4.86 -39.16
C THR A 328 12.17 4.25 -37.94
N CYS A 329 11.83 3.02 -37.60
CA CYS A 329 12.50 2.21 -36.58
C CYS A 329 13.17 1.00 -37.25
N THR A 330 14.35 0.59 -36.78
CA THR A 330 15.06 -0.59 -37.28
C THR A 330 14.98 -1.70 -36.24
N ILE A 331 14.45 -2.86 -36.63
CA ILE A 331 14.32 -4.04 -35.77
C ILE A 331 15.40 -5.04 -36.18
N THR A 332 16.28 -5.41 -35.25
CA THR A 332 17.41 -6.32 -35.49
C THR A 332 17.23 -7.59 -34.68
N CYS A 333 17.25 -8.76 -35.34
CA CYS A 333 16.97 -10.05 -34.71
C CYS A 333 18.17 -10.99 -34.74
N LEU A 334 18.60 -11.45 -33.56
CA LEU A 334 19.76 -12.34 -33.36
C LEU A 334 19.63 -13.67 -34.12
N GLU A 335 18.41 -14.21 -34.24
CA GLU A 335 18.14 -15.51 -34.89
C GLU A 335 18.26 -15.48 -36.42
N HIS A 336 18.25 -14.30 -37.05
CA HIS A 336 18.16 -14.17 -38.51
C HIS A 336 19.25 -13.29 -39.14
N LEU A 337 20.04 -12.55 -38.34
CA LEU A 337 21.07 -11.60 -38.80
C LEU A 337 20.56 -10.54 -39.81
N GLN A 338 19.24 -10.35 -39.86
CA GLN A 338 18.56 -9.38 -40.72
C GLN A 338 18.00 -8.24 -39.87
N SER A 339 18.10 -7.03 -40.42
CA SER A 339 17.49 -5.82 -39.88
C SER A 339 16.33 -5.39 -40.77
N TYR A 340 15.16 -5.15 -40.17
CA TYR A 340 13.96 -4.74 -40.88
C TYR A 340 13.59 -3.32 -40.48
N THR A 341 13.30 -2.46 -41.45
CA THR A 341 12.86 -1.08 -41.18
C THR A 341 11.34 -1.01 -41.20
N VAL A 342 10.75 -0.35 -40.20
CA VAL A 342 9.30 -0.18 -40.03
C VAL A 342 9.00 1.31 -39.82
N GLU A 343 8.10 1.86 -40.63
CA GLU A 343 7.56 3.20 -40.39
C GLU A 343 6.48 3.16 -39.30
N ILE A 344 6.55 4.11 -38.36
CA ILE A 344 5.55 4.31 -37.32
C ILE A 344 5.05 5.75 -37.33
N SER A 345 3.79 5.96 -36.97
CA SER A 345 3.19 7.29 -36.84
C SER A 345 1.94 7.26 -35.95
N GLY A 346 1.61 8.41 -35.36
CA GLY A 346 0.45 8.55 -34.49
C GLY A 346 0.62 7.78 -33.18
N VAL A 347 -0.39 7.02 -32.78
CA VAL A 347 -0.42 6.24 -31.54
C VAL A 347 -0.66 4.77 -31.86
N GLY A 348 0.17 3.89 -31.27
CA GLY A 348 0.12 2.46 -31.55
C GLY A 348 0.76 1.60 -30.47
N ARG A 349 0.87 0.31 -30.78
CA ARG A 349 1.54 -0.71 -29.96
C ARG A 349 2.59 -1.40 -30.81
N LEU A 350 3.84 -1.35 -30.38
CA LEU A 350 4.94 -2.14 -30.94
C LEU A 350 5.18 -3.36 -30.03
N THR A 351 5.44 -4.54 -30.59
CA THR A 351 5.68 -5.79 -29.85
C THR A 351 6.80 -6.57 -30.54
N THR A 352 7.73 -7.12 -29.76
CA THR A 352 8.93 -7.81 -30.26
C THR A 352 9.12 -9.18 -29.59
N SER A 353 9.93 -10.04 -30.21
CA SER A 353 10.30 -11.36 -29.65
C SER A 353 11.30 -11.21 -28.49
N LEU A 354 11.79 -12.32 -27.94
CA LEU A 354 12.87 -12.31 -26.95
C LEU A 354 14.26 -12.04 -27.55
N SER A 355 14.39 -12.12 -28.87
CA SER A 355 15.65 -12.13 -29.64
C SER A 355 15.79 -10.95 -30.61
N CYS A 356 14.86 -10.00 -30.58
CA CYS A 356 14.78 -8.86 -31.48
C CYS A 356 14.76 -7.53 -30.72
N GLU A 357 15.78 -6.71 -30.94
CA GLU A 357 15.93 -5.36 -30.39
C GLU A 357 15.39 -4.32 -31.38
N ILE A 358 14.80 -3.23 -30.88
CA ILE A 358 14.28 -2.13 -31.71
C ILE A 358 15.13 -0.89 -31.50
N PHE A 359 15.74 -0.42 -32.58
CA PHE A 359 16.54 0.79 -32.65
C PHE A 359 15.71 1.95 -33.21
N THR A 360 15.85 3.10 -32.58
CA THR A 360 15.20 4.37 -32.93
C THR A 360 16.23 5.48 -32.80
N GLU A 361 16.05 6.63 -33.45
CA GLU A 361 17.03 7.73 -33.49
C GLU A 361 17.65 8.09 -32.13
N ASN A 362 16.86 8.04 -31.05
CA ASN A 362 17.25 8.49 -29.71
C ASN A 362 17.04 7.42 -28.61
N SER A 363 16.76 6.15 -28.94
CA SER A 363 16.47 5.09 -27.95
C SER A 363 16.58 3.68 -28.52
N VAL A 364 16.95 2.71 -27.68
CA VAL A 364 16.89 1.26 -27.94
C VAL A 364 15.84 0.63 -27.02
N LEU A 365 15.00 -0.26 -27.57
CA LEU A 365 13.94 -0.96 -26.82
C LEU A 365 14.28 -2.44 -26.71
N GLU A 366 14.86 -2.82 -25.58
CA GLU A 366 15.33 -4.18 -25.31
C GLU A 366 14.20 -5.10 -24.79
N PRO A 367 14.01 -6.32 -25.31
CA PRO A 367 13.12 -7.31 -24.71
C PRO A 367 13.64 -7.78 -23.33
N LEU A 368 12.71 -8.09 -22.42
CA LEU A 368 13.03 -8.70 -21.12
C LEU A 368 12.73 -10.19 -21.18
N ASN A 369 13.64 -11.00 -20.64
CA ASN A 369 13.43 -12.43 -20.50
C ASN A 369 12.45 -12.72 -19.34
N LYS A 370 11.16 -12.66 -19.65
CA LYS A 370 10.03 -12.90 -18.74
C LYS A 370 8.92 -13.64 -19.49
N ASN A 371 8.35 -14.66 -18.86
CA ASN A 371 7.22 -15.42 -19.42
C ASN A 371 6.04 -14.48 -19.71
N VAL A 372 5.74 -14.30 -21.00
CA VAL A 372 4.64 -13.46 -21.49
C VAL A 372 3.31 -14.10 -21.10
N ARG A 373 2.53 -13.46 -20.23
CA ARG A 373 1.12 -13.84 -20.01
C ARG A 373 0.25 -13.25 -21.13
N ASN A 374 -0.87 -13.91 -21.45
CA ASN A 374 -1.74 -13.55 -22.58
C ASN A 374 -2.08 -12.05 -22.64
N VAL A 375 -1.92 -11.48 -23.84
CA VAL A 375 -2.17 -10.07 -24.17
C VAL A 375 -3.67 -9.68 -24.09
N GLN A 376 -4.55 -10.67 -24.11
CA GLN A 376 -5.99 -10.56 -24.31
C GLN A 376 -6.79 -9.92 -23.14
N ALA A 377 -6.09 -9.31 -22.18
CA ALA A 377 -6.67 -8.59 -21.03
C ALA A 377 -6.46 -7.06 -21.09
N ASP A 378 -5.72 -6.55 -22.09
CA ASP A 378 -5.52 -5.11 -22.29
C ASP A 378 -6.79 -4.46 -22.86
N VAL A 379 -7.61 -3.81 -22.03
CA VAL A 379 -8.83 -3.10 -22.47
C VAL A 379 -8.44 -1.75 -23.08
N ILE A 380 -8.43 -1.70 -24.41
CA ILE A 380 -8.28 -0.47 -25.18
C ILE A 380 -9.69 -0.06 -25.66
N PRO A 381 -10.30 1.02 -25.14
CA PRO A 381 -11.53 1.54 -25.70
C PRO A 381 -11.28 2.04 -27.13
N GLU A 382 -12.27 1.90 -28.02
CA GLU A 382 -12.13 2.35 -29.40
C GLU A 382 -11.78 3.85 -29.44
N ASN A 383 -10.63 4.19 -30.03
CA ASN A 383 -10.19 5.58 -30.16
C ASN A 383 -11.09 6.29 -31.18
N PRO A 384 -12.02 7.19 -30.77
CA PRO A 384 -13.06 7.68 -31.66
C PRO A 384 -12.51 8.86 -32.47
N LYS A 385 -11.80 8.53 -33.55
CA LYS A 385 -10.99 9.42 -34.42
C LYS A 385 -11.69 10.65 -35.01
N VAL A 386 -12.99 10.84 -34.78
CA VAL A 386 -13.80 11.93 -35.37
C VAL A 386 -14.71 12.60 -34.33
N SER A 387 -15.46 11.84 -33.53
CA SER A 387 -16.49 12.41 -32.63
C SER A 387 -15.96 13.07 -31.35
N VAL A 388 -14.75 12.74 -30.90
CA VAL A 388 -14.17 13.39 -29.70
C VAL A 388 -13.74 14.82 -29.99
N ILE A 389 -13.32 15.13 -31.23
CA ILE A 389 -12.78 16.45 -31.60
C ILE A 389 -13.89 17.51 -31.59
N SER A 390 -15.08 17.21 -32.13
CA SER A 390 -16.24 18.10 -32.05
C SER A 390 -16.73 18.28 -30.62
N LEU A 391 -16.84 17.19 -29.85
CA LEU A 391 -17.26 17.24 -28.45
C LEU A 391 -16.28 18.06 -27.57
N LEU A 392 -14.98 17.98 -27.84
CA LEU A 392 -13.97 18.79 -27.14
C LEU A 392 -14.05 20.28 -27.51
N ALA A 393 -14.27 20.60 -28.79
CA ALA A 393 -14.45 21.98 -29.24
C ALA A 393 -15.69 22.64 -28.60
N GLU A 394 -16.75 21.87 -28.39
CA GLU A 394 -17.99 22.32 -27.74
C GLU A 394 -17.85 22.45 -26.21
N ILE A 395 -17.11 21.54 -25.56
CA ILE A 395 -16.88 21.57 -24.10
C ILE A 395 -15.85 22.64 -23.68
N LEU A 396 -14.86 22.97 -24.53
CA LEU A 396 -13.67 23.76 -24.13
C LEU A 396 -13.40 25.03 -24.99
N PRO A 397 -14.32 26.03 -25.03
CA PRO A 397 -14.12 27.29 -25.76
C PRO A 397 -13.01 28.21 -25.20
N SER A 398 -12.19 27.73 -24.26
CA SER A 398 -11.15 28.52 -23.57
C SER A 398 -9.89 27.75 -23.14
N VAL A 399 -9.69 26.51 -23.60
CA VAL A 399 -8.46 25.75 -23.27
C VAL A 399 -7.41 25.96 -24.36
N LEU A 400 -6.42 26.80 -24.04
CA LEU A 400 -5.23 27.00 -24.87
C LEU A 400 -4.35 25.74 -24.88
N PRO A 401 -3.81 25.33 -26.04
CA PRO A 401 -2.79 24.29 -26.11
C PRO A 401 -1.55 24.63 -25.28
N GLN A 402 -1.08 23.69 -24.47
CA GLN A 402 0.11 23.88 -23.66
C GLN A 402 1.33 23.32 -24.40
N ASN A 403 2.20 24.23 -24.85
CA ASN A 403 3.48 23.85 -25.42
C ASN A 403 4.39 23.35 -24.28
N VAL A 404 4.63 22.04 -24.23
CA VAL A 404 5.49 21.39 -23.23
C VAL A 404 6.88 21.16 -23.84
N SER A 405 7.48 22.25 -24.32
CA SER A 405 8.86 22.28 -24.81
C SER A 405 9.85 22.12 -23.64
N ASN A 406 11.02 21.54 -23.93
CA ASN A 406 12.09 21.25 -22.97
C ASN A 406 11.73 20.24 -21.86
N LEU A 407 11.36 19.02 -22.27
CA LEU A 407 11.14 17.90 -21.37
C LEU A 407 12.42 17.10 -21.09
N ASN A 408 12.86 17.09 -19.83
CA ASN A 408 13.73 16.02 -19.31
C ASN A 408 13.10 14.65 -19.62
N PRO A 409 13.88 13.66 -20.09
CA PRO A 409 13.40 12.48 -20.81
C PRO A 409 12.23 11.79 -20.10
N ILE A 410 11.11 11.69 -20.82
CA ILE A 410 9.86 11.13 -20.30
C ILE A 410 9.95 9.61 -20.26
N LYS A 411 9.73 9.06 -19.06
CA LYS A 411 9.88 7.62 -18.81
C LYS A 411 8.67 6.78 -19.26
N ASN A 412 7.48 7.38 -19.35
CA ASN A 412 6.23 6.72 -19.72
C ASN A 412 5.09 7.74 -19.95
N LEU A 413 3.96 7.28 -20.50
CA LEU A 413 2.82 8.14 -20.87
C LEU A 413 2.12 8.80 -19.67
N ASN A 414 1.97 8.12 -18.53
CA ASN A 414 1.34 8.74 -17.35
C ASN A 414 2.21 9.88 -16.80
N SER A 415 3.54 9.72 -16.84
CA SER A 415 4.49 10.77 -16.45
C SER A 415 4.51 11.98 -17.41
N LEU A 416 3.96 11.86 -18.63
CA LEU A 416 3.65 13.01 -19.48
C LEU A 416 2.39 13.73 -18.97
N ALA A 417 1.30 13.00 -18.76
CA ALA A 417 0.02 13.56 -18.35
C ALA A 417 0.12 14.36 -17.03
N HIS A 418 0.75 13.78 -16.01
CA HIS A 418 0.97 14.46 -14.74
C HIS A 418 1.85 15.73 -14.88
N LYS A 419 2.95 15.68 -15.66
CA LYS A 419 3.81 16.85 -15.93
C LYS A 419 3.05 17.98 -16.63
N ALA A 420 2.16 17.66 -17.57
CA ALA A 420 1.33 18.66 -18.24
C ALA A 420 0.40 19.39 -17.25
N ILE A 421 -0.07 18.72 -16.20
CA ILE A 421 -0.87 19.35 -15.13
C ILE A 421 -0.03 20.20 -14.18
N GLU A 422 1.19 19.78 -13.84
CA GLU A 422 2.11 20.58 -13.04
C GLU A 422 2.39 21.93 -13.71
N ILE A 423 2.73 21.92 -15.01
CA ILE A 423 2.99 23.11 -15.82
C ILE A 423 1.73 23.98 -15.95
N ASN A 424 0.55 23.39 -16.14
CA ASN A 424 -0.73 24.09 -16.15
C ASN A 424 -0.96 24.92 -14.87
N ASN A 425 -0.61 24.37 -13.71
CA ASN A 425 -0.83 25.03 -12.43
C ASN A 425 0.12 26.23 -12.23
N LEU A 426 1.32 26.16 -12.79
CA LEU A 426 2.28 27.27 -12.82
C LEU A 426 1.86 28.39 -13.78
N GLN A 427 1.22 28.06 -14.91
CA GLN A 427 0.80 29.04 -15.93
C GLN A 427 -0.49 29.80 -15.59
N ARG A 428 -1.28 29.39 -14.59
CA ARG A 428 -2.64 29.91 -14.34
C ARG A 428 -2.68 31.27 -13.61
N LYS A 429 -1.88 32.25 -14.04
CA LYS A 429 -1.83 33.59 -13.40
C LYS A 429 -1.80 34.79 -14.39
N SER A 430 -2.87 34.96 -15.16
CA SER A 430 -3.51 36.28 -15.34
C SER A 430 -4.83 36.16 -16.12
N LEU A 431 -5.96 36.38 -15.44
CA LEU A 431 -7.23 36.76 -16.09
C LEU A 431 -7.95 37.87 -15.31
N GLU A 432 -7.18 38.78 -14.71
CA GLU A 432 -7.71 40.08 -14.33
C GLU A 432 -7.75 40.95 -15.61
N PRO A 433 -8.92 41.44 -16.03
CA PRO A 433 -9.02 42.20 -17.27
C PRO A 433 -8.41 43.59 -17.08
N LEU A 434 -7.34 43.87 -17.84
CA LEU A 434 -6.66 45.17 -17.96
C LEU A 434 -7.62 46.35 -18.24
N PHE A 435 -8.84 46.03 -18.69
CA PHE A 435 -9.94 46.95 -18.94
C PHE A 435 -10.45 47.67 -17.69
N ILE A 436 -10.57 46.99 -16.53
CA ILE A 436 -11.14 47.59 -15.30
C ILE A 436 -10.23 48.72 -14.80
N PHE A 437 -8.94 48.44 -14.64
CA PHE A 437 -7.93 49.43 -14.24
C PHE A 437 -7.91 50.66 -15.16
N LYS A 438 -8.13 50.47 -16.47
CA LYS A 438 -8.15 51.58 -17.43
C LYS A 438 -9.40 52.46 -17.26
N VAL A 439 -10.55 51.86 -16.96
CA VAL A 439 -11.80 52.60 -16.67
C VAL A 439 -11.69 53.38 -15.37
N GLU A 440 -11.21 52.76 -14.28
CA GLU A 440 -11.03 53.43 -12.98
C GLU A 440 -9.99 54.57 -13.03
N PHE A 441 -8.92 54.41 -13.80
CA PHE A 441 -7.95 55.48 -14.03
C PHE A 441 -8.58 56.70 -14.74
N HIS A 442 -9.44 56.49 -15.74
CA HIS A 442 -10.14 57.60 -16.40
C HIS A 442 -11.15 58.29 -15.47
N PHE A 443 -11.88 57.56 -14.63
CA PHE A 443 -12.80 58.16 -13.65
C PHE A 443 -12.08 58.94 -12.55
N THR A 444 -10.96 58.44 -12.03
CA THR A 444 -10.17 59.14 -11.00
C THR A 444 -9.54 60.44 -11.54
N VAL A 445 -9.02 60.44 -12.78
CA VAL A 445 -8.53 61.66 -13.44
C VAL A 445 -9.66 62.67 -13.71
N MET A 446 -10.86 62.21 -14.10
CA MET A 446 -12.07 63.05 -14.18
C MET A 446 -12.40 63.70 -12.83
N TYR A 447 -12.39 62.94 -11.73
CA TYR A 447 -12.73 63.47 -10.41
C TYR A 447 -11.71 64.53 -9.93
N ILE A 448 -10.41 64.26 -10.10
CA ILE A 448 -9.34 65.20 -9.72
C ILE A 448 -9.42 66.51 -10.54
N SER A 449 -9.70 66.42 -11.84
CA SER A 449 -9.84 67.62 -12.68
C SER A 449 -11.07 68.48 -12.33
N ILE A 450 -12.21 67.86 -11.99
CA ILE A 450 -13.38 68.58 -11.45
C ILE A 450 -13.02 69.30 -10.14
N LEU A 451 -12.29 68.65 -9.23
CA LEU A 451 -11.92 69.21 -7.94
C LEU A 451 -10.95 70.41 -8.08
N LEU A 452 -10.03 70.38 -9.06
CA LEU A 452 -9.21 71.53 -9.43
C LEU A 452 -10.02 72.68 -10.03
N ILE A 453 -11.05 72.39 -10.83
CA ILE A 453 -11.96 73.41 -11.39
C ILE A 453 -12.79 74.08 -10.28
N THR A 454 -13.35 73.32 -9.33
CA THR A 454 -14.11 73.92 -8.22
C THR A 454 -13.21 74.72 -7.26
N LEU A 455 -11.97 74.27 -7.03
CA LEU A 455 -10.98 75.02 -6.25
C LEU A 455 -10.60 76.35 -6.93
N THR A 456 -10.31 76.32 -8.23
CA THR A 456 -9.94 77.54 -8.99
C THR A 456 -11.10 78.53 -9.10
N ILE A 457 -12.33 78.07 -9.32
CA ILE A 457 -13.55 78.91 -9.25
C ILE A 457 -13.67 79.54 -7.85
N SER A 458 -13.47 78.76 -6.78
CA SER A 458 -13.53 79.28 -5.40
C SER A 458 -12.48 80.36 -5.14
N ILE A 459 -11.25 80.18 -5.62
CA ILE A 459 -10.17 81.18 -5.52
C ILE A 459 -10.52 82.46 -6.31
N VAL A 460 -11.12 82.33 -7.50
CA VAL A 460 -11.59 83.48 -8.30
C VAL A 460 -12.70 84.23 -7.57
N VAL A 461 -13.70 83.53 -7.02
CA VAL A 461 -14.81 84.15 -6.25
C VAL A 461 -14.29 84.88 -5.01
N VAL A 462 -13.32 84.30 -4.28
CA VAL A 462 -12.68 84.97 -3.13
C VAL A 462 -11.89 86.20 -3.58
N LYS A 463 -11.14 86.14 -4.68
CA LYS A 463 -10.45 87.32 -5.25
C LYS A 463 -11.43 88.42 -5.67
N PHE A 464 -12.53 88.07 -6.34
CA PHE A 464 -13.55 89.04 -6.75
C PHE A 464 -14.21 89.71 -5.54
N LYS A 465 -14.58 88.92 -4.51
CA LYS A 465 -15.16 89.46 -3.27
C LYS A 465 -14.18 90.41 -2.55
N ASN A 466 -12.89 90.08 -2.53
CA ASN A 466 -11.85 90.93 -1.95
C ASN A 466 -11.56 92.19 -2.79
N GLN A 467 -11.81 92.19 -4.11
CA GLN A 467 -11.75 93.40 -4.95
C GLN A 467 -12.96 94.30 -4.72
N VAL A 468 -14.18 93.74 -4.63
CA VAL A 468 -15.40 94.51 -4.32
C VAL A 468 -15.30 95.19 -2.94
N ILE A 469 -14.78 94.49 -1.93
CA ILE A 469 -14.55 95.08 -0.59
C ILE A 469 -13.51 96.22 -0.62
N LYS A 470 -12.58 96.24 -1.60
CA LYS A 470 -11.63 97.34 -1.79
C LYS A 470 -12.17 98.54 -2.58
N MET A 471 -13.39 98.47 -3.12
CA MET A 471 -14.03 99.58 -3.85
C MET A 471 -14.96 100.44 -2.97
N TYR A 472 -14.93 100.28 -1.65
CA TYR A 472 -15.78 101.05 -0.73
C TYR A 472 -15.02 101.63 0.47
N SER A 473 -14.25 102.69 0.22
CA SER A 473 -13.65 103.55 1.23
C SER A 473 -13.75 105.02 0.75
N PRO A 474 -14.53 105.89 1.44
CA PRO A 474 -14.75 107.27 0.99
C PRO A 474 -13.52 108.17 1.17
N GLU A 475 -13.48 109.24 0.38
CA GLU A 475 -12.32 110.13 0.18
C GLU A 475 -12.14 111.16 1.30
N VAL A 476 -10.89 111.61 1.52
CA VAL A 476 -10.57 112.82 2.31
C VAL A 476 -9.38 113.59 1.72
N ALA A 477 -9.66 114.82 1.29
CA ALA A 477 -8.81 116.00 1.16
C ALA A 477 -7.56 116.01 0.25
N ASP A 478 -7.58 116.99 -0.65
CA ASP A 478 -6.54 117.50 -1.55
C ASP A 478 -5.20 117.91 -0.88
N ASN A 479 -4.15 118.05 -1.70
CA ASN A 479 -3.49 119.36 -1.96
C ASN A 479 -2.45 119.26 -3.09
N ILE A 480 -2.44 120.24 -4.01
CA ILE A 480 -1.41 120.42 -5.07
C ILE A 480 -1.13 121.93 -5.24
N PRO A 481 0.15 122.35 -5.37
CA PRO A 481 0.48 123.67 -5.92
C PRO A 481 1.50 123.65 -7.09
N ASN A 482 1.29 124.57 -8.05
CA ASN A 482 2.25 125.17 -9.01
C ASN A 482 2.75 124.28 -10.19
N ASN A 483 2.71 124.73 -11.47
CA ASN A 483 3.46 125.80 -12.19
C ASN A 483 4.97 125.47 -12.35
N GLU A 484 5.70 125.75 -13.45
CA GLU A 484 5.46 126.43 -14.76
C GLU A 484 6.66 126.11 -15.74
N GLN A 485 6.70 126.40 -17.05
CA GLN A 485 5.75 126.93 -18.06
C GLN A 485 5.86 126.05 -19.36
N VAL A 486 6.20 126.41 -20.63
CA VAL A 486 6.56 127.62 -21.41
C VAL A 486 5.98 127.51 -22.86
N ASN A 487 5.66 128.67 -23.45
CA ASN A 487 5.33 129.07 -24.85
C ASN A 487 6.26 128.56 -26.00
N PRO A 488 5.95 128.81 -27.32
CA PRO A 488 4.92 129.72 -27.88
C PRO A 488 3.86 129.12 -28.81
#